data_AF-A0A960PMN4-F1
#
_entry.id   AF-A0A960PMN4-F1
#
_cell.length_a   1.000
_cell.length_b   1.000
_cell.length_c   1.000
_cell.angle_alpha   90.00
_cell.angle_beta   90.00
_cell.angle_gamma   90.00
#
_symmetry.space_group_name_H-M   'P 1'
#
loop_
_entity.id
_entity.type
_entity.pdbx_description
1 polymer ?
#
loop_
_entity_poly.entity_id
_entity_poly.type
_entity_poly.pdbx_seq_one_letter_code
_entity_poly.pdbx_strand_id
1 'polypeptide(L)'
;LPLVAPRRMVVALVGLSLAMIADTAVQEAAQRGVVNLSPAAAHIAPAMAMVFVALIFALERIGQVNVTRVNVDRRVLVALACGAILLFLTESPTSPYRSPWNLASRDQTDLARIAGSEEIEPDEVVASSPRVLALVSERAGLIELPLVPADLSDEMISTVSAQVDAVFLDTSGVDSLTKRHFWSRADRSRVVGSFAEAGFEVTYDEEEVLVLKK
;
A
#
# COMPACT_ATOMS: atom_id res chain seq x y z
N LEU A 1 21.14 -38.56 -17.20
CA LEU A 1 22.10 -37.71 -16.45
C LEU A 1 22.62 -36.60 -17.36
N PRO A 2 22.00 -35.41 -17.41
CA PRO A 2 22.50 -34.29 -18.20
C PRO A 2 23.30 -33.35 -17.29
N LEU A 3 24.43 -33.82 -16.77
CA LEU A 3 25.31 -33.01 -15.90
C LEU A 3 26.59 -32.54 -16.63
N VAL A 4 26.70 -32.80 -17.94
CA VAL A 4 27.95 -32.57 -18.69
C VAL A 4 27.69 -31.78 -19.99
N ALA A 5 27.03 -30.63 -19.88
CA ALA A 5 26.93 -29.68 -20.99
C ALA A 5 27.51 -28.33 -20.53
N PRO A 6 28.84 -28.13 -20.56
CA PRO A 6 29.52 -26.96 -19.99
C PRO A 6 29.01 -25.63 -20.55
N ARG A 7 28.56 -25.60 -21.82
CA ARG A 7 27.94 -24.42 -22.42
C ARG A 7 26.65 -23.96 -21.73
N ARG A 8 25.88 -24.89 -21.14
CA ARG A 8 24.61 -24.57 -20.47
C ARG A 8 24.82 -24.01 -19.07
N MET A 9 25.95 -24.32 -18.43
CA MET A 9 26.32 -23.72 -17.15
C MET A 9 26.72 -22.25 -17.29
N VAL A 10 27.18 -21.80 -18.47
CA VAL A 10 27.61 -20.40 -18.67
C VAL A 10 26.50 -19.40 -18.37
N VAL A 11 25.25 -19.67 -18.79
CA VAL A 11 24.12 -18.75 -18.53
C VAL A 11 23.75 -18.73 -17.05
N ALA A 12 23.76 -19.88 -16.39
CA ALA A 12 23.54 -19.97 -14.94
C ALA A 12 24.68 -19.31 -14.14
N LEU A 13 25.91 -19.38 -14.66
CA LEU A 13 27.09 -18.76 -14.06
C LEU A 13 27.01 -17.23 -14.11
N VAL A 14 26.47 -16.66 -15.19
CA VAL A 14 26.22 -15.21 -15.29
C VAL A 14 25.18 -14.78 -14.25
N GLY A 15 24.06 -15.49 -14.14
CA GLY A 15 23.05 -15.20 -13.11
C GLY A 15 23.59 -15.34 -11.68
N LEU A 16 24.40 -16.36 -11.42
CA LEU A 16 25.01 -16.59 -10.12
C LEU A 16 26.09 -15.54 -9.81
N SER A 17 26.85 -15.10 -10.80
CA SER A 17 27.83 -14.02 -10.64
C SER A 17 27.17 -12.68 -10.32
N LEU A 18 26.05 -12.35 -10.97
CA LEU A 18 25.27 -11.16 -10.66
C LEU A 18 24.66 -11.23 -9.25
N ALA A 19 24.17 -12.39 -8.84
CA ALA A 19 23.65 -12.60 -7.49
C ALA A 19 24.75 -12.43 -6.42
N MET A 20 25.95 -12.96 -6.67
CA MET A 20 27.09 -12.78 -5.77
C MET A 20 27.56 -11.32 -5.70
N ILE A 21 27.56 -10.59 -6.82
CA ILE A 21 27.92 -9.16 -6.86
C ILE A 21 26.90 -8.33 -6.06
N ALA A 22 25.60 -8.66 -6.19
CA ALA A 22 24.55 -8.01 -5.40
C ALA A 22 24.70 -8.30 -3.90
N ASP A 23 25.04 -9.54 -3.52
CA ASP A 23 25.28 -9.90 -2.12
C ASP A 23 26.48 -9.16 -1.52
N THR A 24 27.57 -9.01 -2.28
CA THR A 24 28.74 -8.21 -1.83
C THR A 24 28.42 -6.72 -1.67
N ALA A 25 27.58 -6.15 -2.55
CA ALA A 25 27.17 -4.75 -2.46
C ALA A 25 26.27 -4.50 -1.24
N VAL A 26 25.42 -5.47 -0.90
CA VAL A 26 24.59 -5.48 0.32
C VAL A 26 25.46 -5.59 1.57
N GLN A 27 26.46 -6.48 1.59
CA GLN A 27 27.37 -6.63 2.74
C GLN A 27 28.25 -5.38 2.96
N GLU A 28 28.73 -4.73 1.90
CA GLU A 28 29.46 -3.46 2.01
C GLU A 28 28.58 -2.33 2.54
N ALA A 29 27.32 -2.25 2.13
CA ALA A 29 26.37 -1.27 2.66
C ALA A 29 26.05 -1.51 4.15
N ALA A 30 25.99 -2.77 4.57
CA ALA A 30 25.81 -3.16 5.98
C ALA A 30 27.00 -2.72 6.85
N GLN A 31 28.24 -2.87 6.36
CA GLN A 31 29.46 -2.46 7.09
C GLN A 31 29.58 -0.94 7.28
N ARG A 32 28.93 -0.13 6.43
CA ARG A 32 28.87 1.34 6.56
C ARG A 32 27.81 1.82 7.56
N GLY A 33 27.19 0.91 8.32
CA GLY A 33 26.20 1.25 9.37
C GLY A 33 24.80 1.55 8.83
N VAL A 34 24.49 1.18 7.59
CA VAL A 34 23.13 1.31 7.04
C VAL A 34 22.30 0.10 7.51
N VAL A 35 21.52 0.28 8.58
CA VAL A 35 20.75 -0.79 9.26
C VAL A 35 19.44 -1.17 8.55
N ASN A 36 19.20 -0.69 7.32
CA ASN A 36 18.01 -1.02 6.52
C ASN A 36 18.34 -1.97 5.36
N LEU A 37 18.92 -3.12 5.68
CA LEU A 37 18.99 -4.25 4.77
C LEU A 37 18.10 -5.33 5.34
N SER A 38 16.91 -5.53 4.77
CA SER A 38 16.08 -6.64 5.20
C SER A 38 16.88 -7.93 4.95
N PRO A 39 17.07 -8.80 5.96
CA PRO A 39 17.83 -10.05 5.79
C PRO A 39 17.27 -10.96 4.69
N ALA A 40 16.03 -10.72 4.26
CA ALA A 40 15.39 -11.39 3.15
C ALA A 40 16.08 -11.10 1.80
N ALA A 41 16.55 -9.86 1.55
CA ALA A 41 17.15 -9.47 0.27
C ALA A 41 18.40 -10.30 -0.08
N ALA A 42 19.22 -10.64 0.92
CA ALA A 42 20.45 -11.45 0.75
C ALA A 42 20.15 -12.90 0.31
N HIS A 43 18.98 -13.45 0.68
CA HIS A 43 18.59 -14.83 0.32
C HIS A 43 17.67 -14.92 -0.90
N ILE A 44 17.06 -13.82 -1.34
CA ILE A 44 16.16 -13.75 -2.49
C ILE A 44 16.92 -13.80 -3.83
N ALA A 45 18.09 -13.15 -3.91
CA ALA A 45 18.86 -13.09 -5.16
C ALA A 45 19.33 -14.48 -5.68
N PRO A 46 19.83 -15.41 -4.83
CA PRO A 46 20.13 -16.77 -5.28
C PRO A 46 18.88 -17.57 -5.71
N ALA A 47 17.74 -17.35 -5.06
CA ALA A 47 16.48 -18.04 -5.39
C ALA A 47 15.93 -17.59 -6.75
N MET A 48 16.01 -16.30 -7.08
CA MET A 48 15.65 -15.76 -8.39
C MET A 48 16.45 -16.39 -9.53
N ALA A 49 17.75 -16.61 -9.34
CA ALA A 49 18.59 -17.24 -10.34
C ALA A 49 18.15 -18.69 -10.65
N MET A 50 17.79 -19.47 -9.63
CA MET A 50 17.27 -20.84 -9.81
C MET A 50 15.90 -20.85 -10.52
N VAL A 51 15.02 -19.91 -10.19
CA VAL A 51 13.71 -19.77 -10.86
C VAL A 51 13.87 -19.41 -12.33
N PHE A 52 14.77 -18.47 -12.67
CA PHE A 52 15.07 -18.12 -14.06
C PHE A 52 15.61 -19.31 -14.86
N VAL A 53 16.52 -20.09 -14.28
CA VAL A 53 17.03 -21.32 -14.91
C VAL A 53 15.89 -22.31 -15.14
N ALA A 54 15.01 -22.53 -14.15
CA ALA A 54 13.84 -23.40 -14.30
C ALA A 54 12.87 -22.90 -15.38
N LEU A 55 12.67 -21.59 -15.49
CA LEU A 55 11.80 -20.95 -16.49
C LEU A 55 12.36 -21.11 -17.91
N ILE A 56 13.68 -20.98 -18.11
CA ILE A 56 14.33 -21.21 -19.41
C ILE A 56 14.12 -22.66 -19.85
N PHE A 57 14.32 -23.63 -18.96
CA PHE A 57 14.07 -25.05 -19.26
C PHE A 57 12.59 -25.35 -19.53
N ALA A 58 11.68 -24.65 -18.86
CA ALA A 58 10.25 -24.75 -19.10
C ALA A 58 9.86 -24.20 -20.49
N LEU A 59 10.38 -23.04 -20.88
CA LEU A 59 10.13 -22.40 -22.16
C LEU A 59 10.72 -23.18 -23.34
N GLU A 60 11.93 -23.73 -23.20
CA GLU A 60 12.59 -24.55 -24.23
C GLU A 60 11.75 -25.81 -24.57
N ARG A 61 11.00 -26.34 -23.60
CA ARG A 61 10.15 -27.53 -23.78
C ARG A 61 8.80 -27.25 -24.45
N ILE A 62 8.29 -26.01 -24.36
CA ILE A 62 7.05 -25.59 -25.04
C ILE A 62 7.23 -25.60 -26.57
N GLY A 63 8.46 -25.50 -27.08
CA GLY A 63 8.77 -25.52 -28.51
C GLY A 63 8.64 -26.89 -29.21
N GLN A 64 8.35 -27.98 -28.49
CA GLN A 64 8.09 -29.29 -29.11
C GLN A 64 6.61 -29.40 -29.48
N VAL A 65 6.29 -28.94 -30.69
CA VAL A 65 4.94 -29.01 -31.28
C VAL A 65 4.58 -30.49 -31.50
N ASN A 66 3.81 -31.08 -30.58
CA ASN A 66 3.17 -32.36 -30.84
C ASN A 66 1.70 -32.10 -31.18
N VAL A 67 1.42 -32.17 -32.48
CA VAL A 67 0.12 -31.88 -33.12
C VAL A 67 -0.89 -32.93 -32.66
N THR A 68 -1.69 -32.62 -31.63
CA THR A 68 -3.09 -33.08 -31.39
C THR A 68 -3.58 -32.86 -29.96
N ARG A 69 -2.70 -32.61 -28.97
CA ARG A 69 -3.10 -32.17 -27.62
C ARG A 69 -2.09 -31.18 -27.07
N VAL A 70 -2.57 -30.00 -26.64
CA VAL A 70 -1.75 -29.06 -25.85
C VAL A 70 -1.59 -29.66 -24.46
N ASN A 71 -0.61 -30.54 -24.31
CA ASN A 71 -0.28 -31.13 -23.01
C ASN A 71 0.70 -30.18 -22.31
N VAL A 72 0.16 -29.27 -21.48
CA VAL A 72 0.98 -28.35 -20.69
C VAL A 72 1.75 -29.18 -19.66
N ASP A 73 3.07 -29.22 -19.79
CA ASP A 73 3.92 -29.98 -18.89
C ASP A 73 3.81 -29.43 -17.46
N ARG A 74 3.53 -30.30 -16.50
CA ARG A 74 3.43 -29.96 -15.07
C ARG A 74 4.69 -29.26 -14.57
N ARG A 75 5.87 -29.53 -15.15
CA ARG A 75 7.13 -28.86 -14.78
C ARG A 75 7.13 -27.37 -15.16
N VAL A 76 6.53 -27.04 -16.30
CA VAL A 76 6.35 -25.65 -16.75
C VAL A 76 5.41 -24.91 -15.81
N LEU A 77 4.29 -25.54 -15.45
CA LEU A 77 3.34 -24.96 -14.50
C LEU A 77 3.97 -24.74 -13.12
N VAL A 78 4.79 -25.68 -12.65
CA VAL A 78 5.51 -25.55 -11.37
C VAL A 78 6.54 -24.42 -11.44
N ALA A 79 7.33 -24.32 -12.51
CA ALA A 79 8.29 -23.23 -12.68
C ALA A 79 7.60 -21.86 -12.72
N LEU A 80 6.50 -21.75 -13.46
CA LEU A 80 5.71 -20.52 -13.56
C LEU A 80 5.05 -20.16 -12.21
N ALA A 81 4.50 -21.15 -11.49
CA ALA A 81 3.93 -20.94 -10.17
C ALA A 81 4.99 -20.51 -9.15
N CYS A 82 6.17 -21.14 -9.15
CA CYS A 82 7.28 -20.73 -8.30
C CYS A 82 7.73 -19.30 -8.61
N GLY A 83 7.82 -18.92 -9.90
CA GLY A 83 8.15 -17.54 -10.29
C GLY A 83 7.08 -16.53 -9.87
N ALA A 84 5.80 -16.85 -10.05
CA ALA A 84 4.70 -16.00 -9.62
C ALA A 84 4.66 -15.84 -8.09
N ILE A 85 4.86 -16.91 -7.33
CA ILE A 85 4.98 -16.87 -5.87
C ILE A 85 6.16 -16.00 -5.46
N LEU A 86 7.32 -16.16 -6.12
CA LEU A 86 8.50 -15.41 -5.75
C LEU A 86 8.34 -13.92 -6.07
N LEU A 87 7.79 -13.57 -7.24
CA LEU A 87 7.43 -12.20 -7.57
C LEU A 87 6.41 -11.60 -6.59
N PHE A 88 5.41 -12.38 -6.17
CA PHE A 88 4.47 -11.95 -5.14
C PHE A 88 5.18 -11.67 -3.81
N LEU A 89 6.13 -12.51 -3.41
CA LEU A 89 6.87 -12.32 -2.17
C LEU A 89 7.84 -11.13 -2.22
N THR A 90 8.38 -10.78 -3.39
CA THR A 90 9.38 -9.71 -3.53
C THR A 90 8.77 -8.35 -3.87
N GLU A 91 7.83 -8.31 -4.81
CA GLU A 91 7.30 -7.07 -5.38
C GLU A 91 5.92 -6.68 -4.83
N SER A 92 5.16 -7.62 -4.24
CA SER A 92 3.81 -7.30 -3.78
C SER A 92 3.85 -6.28 -2.63
N PRO A 93 3.04 -5.21 -2.68
CA PRO A 93 2.83 -4.29 -1.56
C PRO A 93 2.31 -5.02 -0.31
N THR A 94 1.59 -6.12 -0.49
CA THR A 94 1.00 -6.94 0.58
C THR A 94 1.88 -8.12 0.99
N SER A 95 3.14 -8.18 0.54
CA SER A 95 4.03 -9.29 0.89
C SER A 95 4.34 -9.30 2.38
N PRO A 96 4.12 -10.44 3.08
CA PRO A 96 4.42 -10.56 4.50
C PRO A 96 5.91 -10.39 4.81
N TYR A 97 6.82 -10.59 3.84
CA TYR A 97 8.27 -10.49 4.09
C TYR A 97 8.84 -9.09 3.94
N ARG A 98 8.10 -8.17 3.30
CA ARG A 98 8.52 -6.76 3.24
C ARG A 98 8.46 -6.12 4.62
N SER A 99 7.52 -6.59 5.45
CA SER A 99 7.33 -6.11 6.82
C SER A 99 6.88 -7.28 7.73
N PRO A 100 7.81 -8.16 8.18
CA PRO A 100 7.50 -9.49 8.76
C PRO A 100 6.70 -9.48 10.07
N TRP A 101 6.70 -8.36 10.77
CA TRP A 101 5.96 -8.12 12.02
C TRP A 101 4.91 -7.02 11.86
N ASN A 102 4.72 -6.52 10.63
CA ASN A 102 3.76 -5.48 10.28
C ASN A 102 2.52 -6.10 9.62
N LEU A 103 1.98 -7.16 10.22
CA LEU A 103 0.65 -7.69 9.89
C LEU A 103 -0.45 -6.65 10.15
N ALA A 104 -0.10 -5.56 10.83
CA ALA A 104 -0.88 -4.36 11.12
C ALA A 104 -0.28 -3.10 10.47
N SER A 105 0.39 -3.21 9.31
CA SER A 105 0.86 -2.02 8.59
C SER A 105 -0.35 -1.19 8.23
N ARG A 106 -0.53 -0.11 8.98
CA ARG A 106 -1.55 0.90 8.72
C ARG A 106 -1.36 1.37 7.28
N ASP A 107 -2.45 1.31 6.52
CA ASP A 107 -2.51 1.88 5.18
C ASP A 107 -2.01 3.34 5.23
N GLN A 108 -1.52 3.90 4.14
CA GLN A 108 -1.09 5.30 4.11
C GLN A 108 -2.23 6.23 4.57
N THR A 109 -3.48 5.91 4.20
CA THR A 109 -4.68 6.56 4.72
C THR A 109 -4.85 6.41 6.24
N ASP A 110 -4.55 5.24 6.81
CA ASP A 110 -4.64 5.05 8.28
C ASP A 110 -3.57 5.86 9.02
N LEU A 111 -2.36 5.97 8.46
CA LEU A 111 -1.33 6.86 9.01
C LEU A 111 -1.76 8.32 8.92
N ALA A 112 -2.35 8.75 7.80
CA ALA A 112 -2.86 10.09 7.63
C ALA A 112 -4.02 10.42 8.61
N ARG A 113 -4.89 9.45 8.90
CA ARG A 113 -5.93 9.60 9.93
C ARG A 113 -5.34 9.84 11.32
N ILE A 114 -4.24 9.17 11.65
CA ILE A 114 -3.60 9.35 12.96
C ILE A 114 -2.89 10.70 13.01
N ALA A 115 -2.09 11.02 12.00
CA ALA A 115 -1.41 12.31 11.89
C ALA A 115 -2.41 13.47 11.97
N GLY A 116 -3.51 13.40 11.20
CA GLY A 116 -4.58 14.40 11.28
C GLY A 116 -5.24 14.50 12.67
N SER A 117 -5.36 13.39 13.41
CA SER A 117 -5.91 13.45 14.78
C SER A 117 -4.95 14.12 15.78
N GLU A 118 -3.65 14.11 15.52
CA GLU A 118 -2.62 14.76 16.36
C GLU A 118 -2.63 16.28 16.21
N GLU A 119 -3.16 16.81 15.09
CA GLU A 119 -3.34 18.26 14.85
C GLU A 119 -4.48 18.89 15.69
N ILE A 120 -5.32 18.05 16.29
CA ILE A 120 -6.50 18.46 17.05
C ILE A 120 -6.20 18.34 18.54
N GLU A 121 -6.27 19.47 19.26
CA GLU A 121 -5.92 19.55 20.66
C GLU A 121 -7.01 18.92 21.56
N PRO A 122 -6.67 18.36 22.73
CA PRO A 122 -7.63 17.66 23.59
C PRO A 122 -8.82 18.52 24.07
N ASP A 123 -8.65 19.82 24.18
CA ASP A 123 -9.63 20.79 24.66
C ASP A 123 -10.55 21.36 23.57
N GLU A 124 -10.33 21.00 22.30
CA GLU A 124 -11.13 21.45 21.16
C GLU A 124 -12.44 20.62 21.03
N VAL A 125 -13.52 21.29 20.64
CA VAL A 125 -14.76 20.63 20.22
C VAL A 125 -14.66 20.31 18.73
N VAL A 126 -14.92 19.06 18.35
CA VAL A 126 -14.62 18.54 17.01
C VAL A 126 -15.86 18.04 16.31
N ALA A 127 -16.06 18.47 15.06
CA ALA A 127 -16.98 17.79 14.15
C ALA A 127 -16.22 16.74 13.33
N SER A 128 -16.63 15.48 13.36
CA SER A 128 -15.85 14.38 12.77
C SER A 128 -16.66 13.51 11.82
N SER A 129 -16.05 13.10 10.72
CA SER A 129 -16.57 12.00 9.90
C SER A 129 -16.65 10.70 10.71
N PRO A 130 -17.63 9.81 10.44
CA PRO A 130 -17.85 8.61 11.25
C PRO A 130 -16.64 7.66 11.29
N ARG A 131 -15.84 7.64 10.21
CA ARG A 131 -14.68 6.74 10.05
C ARG A 131 -13.48 7.11 10.92
N VAL A 132 -13.37 8.38 11.30
CA VAL A 132 -12.27 8.89 12.15
C VAL A 132 -12.74 9.28 13.55
N LEU A 133 -14.05 9.11 13.83
CA LEU A 133 -14.70 9.44 15.09
C LEU A 133 -14.00 8.83 16.31
N ALA A 134 -13.54 7.58 16.20
CA ALA A 134 -12.86 6.89 17.30
C ALA A 134 -11.53 7.57 17.69
N LEU A 135 -10.82 8.17 16.73
CA LEU A 135 -9.51 8.81 16.96
C LEU A 135 -9.62 10.14 17.72
N VAL A 136 -10.79 10.77 17.67
CA VAL A 136 -11.09 12.04 18.34
C VAL A 136 -12.11 11.89 19.46
N SER A 137 -12.36 10.66 19.92
CA SER A 137 -13.35 10.38 20.97
C SER A 137 -13.01 10.96 22.34
N GLU A 138 -11.73 11.28 22.58
CA GLU A 138 -11.23 11.86 23.83
C GLU A 138 -11.19 13.40 23.80
N ARG A 139 -11.72 14.04 22.75
CA ARG A 139 -11.76 15.51 22.60
C ARG A 139 -12.89 16.12 23.44
N ALA A 140 -12.78 17.42 23.77
CA ALA A 140 -13.68 18.10 24.71
C ALA A 140 -15.17 18.01 24.35
N GLY A 141 -15.47 17.95 23.05
CA GLY A 141 -16.79 17.63 22.55
C GLY A 141 -16.72 17.04 21.15
N LEU A 142 -17.74 16.27 20.79
CA LEU A 142 -17.77 15.54 19.53
C LEU A 142 -19.13 15.66 18.86
N ILE A 143 -19.13 16.11 17.62
CA ILE A 143 -20.30 16.13 16.74
C ILE A 143 -20.01 15.19 15.57
N GLU A 144 -20.79 14.11 15.44
CA GLU A 144 -20.67 13.23 14.29
C GLU A 144 -21.29 13.87 13.05
N LEU A 145 -20.53 13.90 11.95
CA LEU A 145 -20.98 14.38 10.66
C LEU A 145 -21.60 13.23 9.84
N PRO A 146 -22.55 13.52 8.93
CA PRO A 146 -23.03 12.54 7.96
C PRO A 146 -21.89 11.94 7.12
N LEU A 147 -22.00 10.64 6.82
CA LEU A 147 -21.04 9.93 5.97
C LEU A 147 -21.10 10.41 4.51
N VAL A 148 -22.31 10.74 4.03
CA VAL A 148 -22.57 11.11 2.64
C VAL A 148 -22.55 12.63 2.52
N PRO A 149 -21.75 13.22 1.62
CA PRO A 149 -21.62 14.67 1.52
C PRO A 149 -22.90 15.37 1.09
N ALA A 150 -23.82 14.67 0.40
CA ALA A 150 -25.13 15.21 0.02
C ALA A 150 -26.00 15.58 1.23
N ASP A 151 -25.78 14.93 2.37
CA ASP A 151 -26.51 15.19 3.61
C ASP A 151 -25.91 16.37 4.41
N LEU A 152 -24.72 16.84 4.03
CA LEU A 152 -24.10 18.06 4.55
C LEU A 152 -24.64 19.29 3.82
N SER A 153 -25.81 19.77 4.26
CA SER A 153 -26.39 21.03 3.80
C SER A 153 -25.63 22.24 4.37
N ASP A 154 -25.67 23.38 3.67
CA ASP A 154 -25.00 24.61 4.15
C ASP A 154 -25.58 25.10 5.49
N GLU A 155 -26.88 24.86 5.73
CA GLU A 155 -27.51 25.17 7.02
C GLU A 155 -26.95 24.31 8.16
N MET A 156 -26.75 23.00 7.94
CA MET A 156 -26.11 22.12 8.90
C MET A 156 -24.66 22.53 9.14
N ILE A 157 -23.90 22.81 8.07
CA ILE A 157 -22.52 23.26 8.16
C ILE A 157 -22.44 24.55 8.98
N SER A 158 -23.34 25.52 8.76
CA SER A 158 -23.37 26.77 9.55
C SER A 158 -23.65 26.51 11.03
N THR A 159 -24.55 25.58 11.34
CA THR A 159 -24.94 25.23 12.72
C THR A 159 -23.81 24.50 13.45
N VAL A 160 -23.14 23.57 12.78
CA VAL A 160 -21.98 22.84 13.31
C VAL A 160 -20.81 23.80 13.50
N SER A 161 -20.56 24.65 12.49
CA SER A 161 -19.49 25.65 12.52
C SER A 161 -19.62 26.59 13.72
N ALA A 162 -20.81 26.89 14.21
CA ALA A 162 -20.99 27.73 15.40
C ALA A 162 -20.59 27.04 16.73
N GLN A 163 -20.48 25.71 16.74
CA GLN A 163 -20.33 24.89 17.96
C GLN A 163 -18.97 24.19 18.07
N VAL A 164 -18.19 24.16 17.00
CA VAL A 164 -16.92 23.42 16.93
C VAL A 164 -15.73 24.34 16.66
N ASP A 165 -14.57 23.92 17.14
CA ASP A 165 -13.28 24.58 16.96
C ASP A 165 -12.49 23.94 15.81
N ALA A 166 -12.67 22.63 15.61
CA ALA A 166 -12.04 21.87 14.54
C ALA A 166 -13.03 20.94 13.81
N VAL A 167 -12.72 20.64 12.55
CA VAL A 167 -13.47 19.71 11.70
C VAL A 167 -12.51 18.66 11.15
N PHE A 168 -12.83 17.39 11.35
CA PHE A 168 -12.04 16.25 10.89
C PHE A 168 -12.80 15.45 9.83
N LEU A 169 -12.37 15.52 8.58
CA LEU A 169 -13.04 14.87 7.45
C LEU A 169 -12.21 13.72 6.88
N ASP A 170 -12.88 12.59 6.62
CA ASP A 170 -12.32 11.47 5.86
C ASP A 170 -13.13 11.30 4.57
N THR A 171 -12.51 11.64 3.44
CA THR A 171 -13.15 11.61 2.12
C THR A 171 -12.85 10.33 1.33
N SER A 172 -12.06 9.39 1.88
CA SER A 172 -11.65 8.14 1.24
C SER A 172 -12.72 7.04 1.20
N GLY A 173 -13.93 7.33 1.67
CA GLY A 173 -14.97 6.33 1.86
C GLY A 173 -15.52 5.81 0.53
N VAL A 174 -15.69 4.49 0.44
CA VAL A 174 -16.27 3.80 -0.72
C VAL A 174 -17.49 3.01 -0.28
N ASP A 175 -18.57 3.13 -1.04
CA ASP A 175 -19.76 2.31 -0.85
C ASP A 175 -19.45 0.84 -1.17
N SER A 176 -19.64 -0.01 -0.18
CA SER A 176 -19.39 -1.45 -0.28
C SER A 176 -20.19 -2.15 -1.38
N LEU A 177 -21.40 -1.66 -1.69
CA LEU A 177 -22.32 -2.24 -2.67
C LEU A 177 -22.02 -1.76 -4.08
N THR A 178 -21.94 -0.44 -4.28
CA THR A 178 -21.77 0.15 -5.61
C THR A 178 -20.30 0.31 -6.04
N LYS A 179 -19.36 0.14 -5.09
CA LYS A 179 -17.92 0.41 -5.27
C LYS A 179 -17.61 1.84 -5.70
N ARG A 180 -18.54 2.77 -5.49
CA ARG A 180 -18.35 4.21 -5.76
C ARG A 180 -17.86 4.92 -4.52
N HIS A 181 -17.00 5.92 -4.71
CA HIS A 181 -16.60 6.82 -3.63
C HIS A 181 -17.82 7.62 -3.15
N PHE A 182 -17.94 7.81 -1.83
CA PHE A 182 -18.97 8.68 -1.26
C PHE A 182 -18.72 10.14 -1.61
N TRP A 183 -17.45 10.52 -1.74
CA TRP A 183 -17.03 11.88 -2.04
C TRP A 183 -16.57 12.01 -3.49
N SER A 184 -17.13 12.98 -4.21
CA SER A 184 -16.53 13.47 -5.43
C SER A 184 -15.62 14.67 -5.15
N ARG A 185 -14.75 15.01 -6.12
CA ARG A 185 -13.91 16.21 -6.04
C ARG A 185 -14.76 17.49 -5.92
N ALA A 186 -15.94 17.53 -6.55
CA ALA A 186 -16.86 18.66 -6.46
C ALA A 186 -17.48 18.76 -5.06
N ASP A 187 -17.87 17.64 -4.47
CA ASP A 187 -18.41 17.60 -3.11
C ASP A 187 -17.39 18.07 -2.08
N ARG A 188 -16.15 17.57 -2.19
CA ARG A 188 -15.03 18.00 -1.33
C ARG A 188 -14.82 19.51 -1.43
N SER A 189 -14.74 20.05 -2.65
CA SER A 189 -14.55 21.48 -2.85
C SER A 189 -15.70 22.32 -2.30
N ARG A 190 -16.95 21.85 -2.43
CA ARG A 190 -18.12 22.53 -1.88
C ARG A 190 -18.08 22.56 -0.36
N VAL A 191 -17.93 21.40 0.28
CA VAL A 191 -17.95 21.31 1.76
C VAL A 191 -16.80 22.08 2.38
N VAL A 192 -15.58 21.94 1.85
CA VAL A 192 -14.41 22.72 2.31
C VAL A 192 -14.64 24.21 2.09
N GLY A 193 -15.24 24.61 0.96
CA GLY A 193 -15.63 25.99 0.70
C GLY A 193 -16.62 26.54 1.73
N SER A 194 -17.67 25.78 2.06
CA SER A 194 -18.67 26.18 3.07
C SER A 194 -18.04 26.34 4.47
N PHE A 195 -17.10 25.47 4.86
CA PHE A 195 -16.36 25.64 6.12
C PHE A 195 -15.37 26.81 6.08
N ALA A 196 -14.73 27.06 4.93
CA ALA A 196 -13.84 28.22 4.77
C ALA A 196 -14.61 29.55 4.86
N GLU A 197 -15.82 29.62 4.31
CA GLU A 197 -16.73 30.77 4.49
C GLU A 197 -17.13 30.99 5.96
N ALA A 198 -17.16 29.91 6.76
CA ALA A 198 -17.39 29.95 8.20
C ALA A 198 -16.13 30.26 9.02
N GLY A 199 -14.98 30.51 8.37
CA GLY A 199 -13.73 30.93 9.01
C GLY A 199 -12.77 29.79 9.35
N PHE A 200 -12.97 28.58 8.81
CA PHE A 200 -12.02 27.49 9.01
C PHE A 200 -10.92 27.47 7.94
N GLU A 201 -9.68 27.24 8.37
CA GLU A 201 -8.53 27.03 7.49
C GLU A 201 -8.11 25.57 7.50
N VAL A 202 -7.65 25.06 6.35
CA VAL A 202 -7.14 23.69 6.23
C VAL A 202 -5.73 23.64 6.81
N THR A 203 -5.56 22.94 7.93
CA THR A 203 -4.26 22.76 8.60
C THR A 203 -3.56 21.47 8.17
N TYR A 204 -4.34 20.45 7.77
CA TYR A 204 -3.81 19.15 7.32
C TYR A 204 -4.61 18.62 6.12
N ASP A 205 -3.91 18.13 5.10
CA ASP A 205 -4.48 17.55 3.87
C ASP A 205 -3.54 16.50 3.27
N GLU A 206 -3.74 15.24 3.62
CA GLU A 206 -3.01 14.10 3.06
C GLU A 206 -3.94 12.89 2.89
N GLU A 207 -3.70 12.07 1.86
CA GLU A 207 -4.40 10.78 1.65
C GLU A 207 -5.93 10.84 1.78
N GLU A 208 -6.56 11.91 1.27
CA GLU A 208 -8.01 12.15 1.31
C GLU A 208 -8.59 12.40 2.73
N VAL A 209 -7.72 12.71 3.69
CA VAL A 209 -8.01 13.09 5.06
C VAL A 209 -7.72 14.58 5.24
N LEU A 210 -8.64 15.30 5.89
CA LEU A 210 -8.58 16.75 6.05
C LEU A 210 -8.84 17.15 7.49
N VAL A 211 -8.05 18.09 8.00
CA VAL A 211 -8.33 18.79 9.26
C VAL A 211 -8.50 20.27 8.95
N LEU A 212 -9.60 20.84 9.44
CA LEU A 212 -9.87 22.27 9.35
C LEU A 212 -9.99 22.86 10.76
N LYS A 213 -9.34 24.00 11.02
CA LYS A 213 -9.34 24.69 12.32
C LYS A 213 -9.72 26.17 12.15
N LYS A 214 -10.31 26.76 13.18
CA LYS A 214 -10.56 28.22 13.25
C LYS A 214 -9.36 29.02 13.74
#